data_AF-A0A1S6IRK2-F1
#
_entry.id   AF-A0A1S6IRK2-F1
#
_cell.length_a   1.000
_cell.length_b   1.000
_cell.length_c   1.000
_cell.angle_alpha   90.00
_cell.angle_beta   90.00
_cell.angle_gamma   90.00
#
_symmetry.space_group_name_H-M   'P 1'
#
loop_
_entity.id
_entity.type
_entity.pdbx_description
1 polymer ?
#
loop_
_entity_poly.entity_id
_entity_poly.type
_entity_poly.pdbx_seq_one_letter_code
_entity_poly.pdbx_strand_id
1 'polypeptide(L)'
;MKQTETVRGHLTAFVQLLESEREALLENRGERVATIVEEKQTFLHTMAAVDLKTVDSSILKPLIETIRQLQETNLILTKQTLHYHKVVLDALGEGKKTGKTYSKQGTPTSSNQANLLNQSF
;
A
#
# COMPACT_ATOMS: atom_id res chain seq x y z
N MET A 1 -11.82 -32.89 13.29
CA MET A 1 -11.43 -31.91 14.33
C MET A 1 -10.00 -31.41 14.17
N LYS A 2 -8.96 -32.27 14.06
CA LYS A 2 -7.56 -31.83 13.90
C LYS A 2 -7.31 -30.86 12.72
N GLN A 3 -7.92 -31.13 11.57
CA GLN A 3 -7.77 -30.27 10.37
C GLN A 3 -8.36 -28.87 10.56
N THR A 4 -9.53 -28.76 11.21
CA THR A 4 -10.16 -27.46 11.54
C THR A 4 -9.26 -26.61 12.43
N GLU A 5 -8.57 -27.22 13.40
CA GLU A 5 -7.64 -26.51 14.29
C GLU A 5 -6.38 -26.06 13.55
N THR A 6 -5.84 -26.88 12.66
CA THR A 6 -4.70 -26.52 11.80
C THR A 6 -5.06 -25.33 10.90
N VAL A 7 -6.21 -25.37 10.23
CA VAL A 7 -6.69 -24.27 9.38
C VAL A 7 -6.92 -23.00 10.19
N ARG A 8 -7.52 -23.12 11.37
CA ARG A 8 -7.70 -21.99 12.28
C ARG A 8 -6.35 -21.37 12.66
N GLY A 9 -5.36 -22.18 13.00
CA GLY A 9 -4.00 -21.71 13.32
C GLY A 9 -3.36 -20.94 12.16
N HIS A 10 -3.49 -21.46 10.94
CA HIS A 10 -3.01 -20.78 9.74
C HIS A 10 -3.73 -19.44 9.50
N LEU A 11 -5.06 -19.39 9.64
CA LEU A 11 -5.82 -18.15 9.49
C LEU A 11 -5.46 -17.12 10.57
N THR A 12 -5.25 -17.54 11.82
CA THR A 12 -4.79 -16.64 12.89
C THR A 12 -3.40 -16.09 12.60
N ALA A 13 -2.46 -16.92 12.14
CA ALA A 13 -1.15 -16.45 11.71
C ALA A 13 -1.25 -15.46 10.54
N PHE A 14 -2.18 -15.69 9.61
CA PHE A 14 -2.44 -14.78 8.50
C PHE A 14 -3.04 -13.44 8.96
N VAL A 15 -3.92 -13.44 9.97
CA VAL A 15 -4.41 -12.20 10.60
C VAL A 15 -3.24 -11.40 11.17
N GLN A 16 -2.33 -12.03 11.92
CA GLN A 16 -1.15 -11.36 12.48
C GLN A 16 -0.21 -10.79 11.40
N LEU A 17 -0.06 -11.51 10.29
CA LEU A 17 0.68 -11.03 9.13
C LEU A 17 0.03 -9.77 8.52
N LEU A 18 -1.29 -9.76 8.37
CA LEU A 18 -2.03 -8.61 7.84
C LEU A 18 -2.04 -7.40 8.79
N GLU A 19 -2.05 -7.63 10.10
CA GLU A 19 -1.87 -6.57 11.10
C GLU A 19 -0.45 -5.98 11.01
N SER A 20 0.56 -6.83 10.84
CA SER A 20 1.94 -6.40 10.63
C SER A 20 2.11 -5.59 9.34
N GLU A 21 1.36 -5.94 8.28
CA GLU A 21 1.31 -5.17 7.04
C GLU A 21 0.70 -3.80 7.25
N ARG A 22 -0.42 -3.74 7.99
CA ARG A 22 -1.08 -2.47 8.31
C ARG A 22 -0.11 -1.53 9.01
N GLU A 23 0.63 -2.04 9.99
CA GLU A 23 1.63 -1.25 10.72
C GLU A 23 2.77 -0.81 9.79
N ALA A 24 3.29 -1.70 8.95
CA ALA A 24 4.33 -1.37 7.99
C ALA A 24 3.89 -0.30 6.98
N LEU A 25 2.61 -0.33 6.54
CA LEU A 25 2.02 0.68 5.66
C LEU A 25 1.87 2.03 6.36
N LEU A 26 1.45 2.04 7.64
CA LEU A 26 1.33 3.25 8.44
C LEU A 26 2.69 3.89 8.73
N GLU A 27 3.71 3.08 9.00
CA GLU A 27 5.09 3.53 9.24
C GLU A 27 5.88 3.76 7.93
N ASN A 28 5.25 3.62 6.76
CA ASN A 28 5.86 3.76 5.43
C ASN A 28 7.12 2.88 5.20
N ARG A 29 7.16 1.68 5.81
CA ARG A 29 8.25 0.70 5.70
C ARG A 29 8.08 -0.18 4.45
N GLY A 30 8.35 0.39 3.28
CA GLY A 30 8.14 -0.28 1.98
C GLY A 30 8.86 -1.64 1.83
N GLU A 31 10.08 -1.77 2.35
CA GLU A 31 10.84 -3.03 2.31
C GLU A 31 10.11 -4.16 3.06
N ARG A 32 9.54 -3.84 4.23
CA ARG A 32 8.78 -4.80 5.03
C ARG A 32 7.48 -5.21 4.34
N VAL A 33 6.82 -4.27 3.65
CA VAL A 33 5.62 -4.57 2.85
C VAL A 33 5.97 -5.55 1.72
N ALA A 34 7.13 -5.41 1.07
CA ALA A 34 7.56 -6.34 0.03
C ALA A 34 7.76 -7.77 0.56
N THR A 35 8.44 -7.93 1.70
CA THR A 35 8.61 -9.24 2.36
C THR A 35 7.26 -9.86 2.74
N ILE A 36 6.34 -9.05 3.28
CA ILE A 36 5.00 -9.53 3.64
C ILE A 36 4.23 -10.03 2.41
N VAL A 37 4.39 -9.40 1.25
CA VAL A 37 3.76 -9.88 0.00
C VAL A 37 4.28 -11.28 -0.37
N GLU A 38 5.57 -11.57 -0.19
CA GLU A 38 6.13 -12.91 -0.43
C GLU A 38 5.58 -13.95 0.56
N GLU A 39 5.46 -13.58 1.83
CA GLU A 39 4.86 -14.44 2.87
C GLU A 39 3.38 -14.75 2.56
N LYS A 40 2.63 -13.77 2.02
CA LYS A 40 1.26 -13.98 1.55
C LYS A 40 1.17 -14.97 0.38
N GLN A 41 2.10 -14.91 -0.57
CA GLN A 41 2.13 -15.88 -1.69
C GLN A 41 2.35 -17.30 -1.17
N THR A 42 3.26 -17.44 -0.21
CA THR A 42 3.53 -18.72 0.46
C THR A 42 2.28 -19.23 1.19
N PHE A 43 1.56 -18.35 1.88
CA PHE A 43 0.30 -18.68 2.55
C PHE A 43 -0.80 -19.14 1.56
N LEU A 44 -0.93 -18.50 0.40
CA LEU A 44 -1.89 -18.93 -0.62
C LEU A 44 -1.59 -20.33 -1.14
N HIS A 45 -0.31 -20.67 -1.31
CA HIS A 45 0.10 -22.02 -1.69
C HIS A 45 -0.23 -23.06 -0.62
N THR A 46 -0.01 -22.75 0.66
CA THR A 46 -0.33 -23.69 1.74
C THR A 46 -1.83 -23.89 1.91
N MET A 47 -2.64 -22.83 1.74
CA MET A 47 -4.10 -22.92 1.79
C MET A 47 -4.73 -23.61 0.59
N ALA A 48 -4.16 -23.47 -0.61
CA ALA A 48 -4.64 -24.19 -1.80
C ALA A 48 -4.53 -25.71 -1.67
N ALA A 49 -3.62 -26.21 -0.84
CA ALA A 49 -3.43 -27.64 -0.57
C ALA A 49 -4.42 -28.22 0.46
N VAL A 50 -5.24 -27.40 1.12
CA VAL A 50 -6.16 -27.85 2.16
C VAL A 50 -7.54 -28.17 1.56
N ASP A 51 -8.04 -29.39 1.83
CA ASP A 51 -9.43 -29.74 1.52
C ASP A 51 -10.39 -29.06 2.51
N LEU A 52 -11.21 -28.15 1.99
CA LEU A 52 -12.15 -27.32 2.76
C LEU A 52 -13.45 -28.07 3.11
N LYS A 53 -13.70 -29.25 2.53
CA LYS A 53 -14.97 -30.00 2.72
C LYS A 53 -15.15 -30.59 4.12
N THR A 54 -14.07 -30.75 4.88
CA THR A 54 -14.06 -31.38 6.21
C THR A 54 -14.01 -30.38 7.36
N VAL A 55 -14.06 -29.08 7.05
CA VAL A 55 -13.79 -28.00 7.99
C VAL A 55 -15.10 -27.38 8.47
N ASP A 56 -15.20 -27.14 9.78
CA ASP A 56 -16.35 -26.46 10.37
C ASP A 56 -16.30 -24.96 10.01
N SER A 57 -17.11 -24.57 9.03
CA SER A 57 -17.18 -23.20 8.53
C SER A 57 -17.65 -22.19 9.57
N SER A 58 -18.39 -22.62 10.62
CA SER A 58 -18.94 -21.71 11.62
C SER A 58 -17.84 -21.05 12.47
N ILE A 59 -16.78 -21.80 12.77
CA ILE A 59 -15.65 -21.36 13.59
C ILE A 59 -14.71 -20.45 12.78
N LEU A 60 -14.63 -20.66 11.47
CA LEU A 60 -13.71 -19.92 10.60
C LEU A 60 -14.30 -18.61 10.06
N LYS A 61 -15.63 -18.53 9.96
CA LYS A 61 -16.34 -17.35 9.47
C LYS A 61 -15.89 -16.02 10.11
N PRO A 62 -15.75 -15.89 11.44
CA PRO A 62 -15.27 -14.64 12.04
C PRO A 62 -13.85 -14.29 11.60
N LEU A 63 -12.94 -15.27 11.52
CA LEU A 63 -11.56 -15.05 11.09
C LEU A 63 -11.48 -14.60 9.64
N ILE A 64 -12.28 -15.21 8.76
CA ILE A 64 -12.35 -14.83 7.34
C ILE A 64 -12.85 -13.39 7.19
N GLU A 65 -13.84 -12.99 7.99
CA GLU A 65 -14.34 -11.60 7.97
C GLU A 65 -13.27 -10.61 8.46
N THR A 66 -12.54 -10.94 9.54
CA THR A 66 -11.42 -10.12 10.01
C THR A 66 -10.33 -9.99 8.94
N ILE A 67 -9.97 -11.09 8.28
CA ILE A 67 -8.99 -11.09 7.18
C ILE A 67 -9.45 -10.17 6.06
N ARG A 68 -10.73 -10.26 5.67
CA ARG A 68 -11.30 -9.40 4.63
C ARG A 68 -11.20 -7.92 5.01
N GLN A 69 -11.61 -7.55 6.21
CA GLN A 69 -11.57 -6.17 6.69
C GLN A 69 -10.13 -5.62 6.74
N LEU A 70 -9.17 -6.44 7.19
CA LEU A 70 -7.76 -6.07 7.19
C LEU A 70 -7.21 -5.88 5.78
N GLN A 71 -7.53 -6.77 4.85
CA GLN A 71 -7.12 -6.62 3.45
C GLN A 71 -7.72 -5.37 2.79
N GLU A 72 -9.00 -5.07 3.05
CA GLU A 72 -9.65 -3.84 2.58
C GLU A 72 -8.95 -2.60 3.15
N THR A 73 -8.60 -2.61 4.43
CA THR A 73 -7.84 -1.52 5.08
C THR A 73 -6.47 -1.33 4.46
N ASN A 74 -5.68 -2.40 4.30
CA ASN A 74 -4.33 -2.32 3.74
C ASN A 74 -4.36 -1.87 2.27
N LEU A 75 -5.39 -2.24 1.51
CA LEU A 75 -5.61 -1.74 0.16
C LEU A 75 -5.88 -0.22 0.14
N ILE A 76 -6.71 0.28 1.06
CA ILE A 76 -7.01 1.71 1.18
C ILE A 76 -5.73 2.50 1.52
N LEU A 77 -4.97 2.04 2.53
CA LEU A 77 -3.70 2.67 2.91
C LEU A 77 -2.74 2.73 1.71
N THR A 78 -2.58 1.64 0.98
CA THR A 78 -1.74 1.59 -0.22
C THR A 78 -2.21 2.58 -1.28
N LYS A 79 -3.52 2.62 -1.58
CA LYS A 79 -4.10 3.57 -2.55
C LYS A 79 -3.88 5.02 -2.13
N GLN A 80 -4.03 5.32 -0.85
CA GLN A 80 -3.81 6.66 -0.32
C GLN A 80 -2.35 7.09 -0.48
N THR A 81 -1.39 6.21 -0.16
CA THR A 81 0.05 6.48 -0.37
C THR A 81 0.38 6.72 -1.84
N LEU A 82 -0.13 5.86 -2.75
CA LEU A 82 0.06 6.04 -4.19
C LEU A 82 -0.57 7.34 -4.71
N HIS A 83 -1.77 7.70 -4.22
CA HIS A 83 -2.42 8.94 -4.58
C HIS A 83 -1.61 10.16 -4.14
N TYR A 84 -1.12 10.16 -2.89
CA TYR A 84 -0.26 11.23 -2.39
C TYR A 84 1.01 11.38 -3.24
N HIS A 85 1.70 10.26 -3.54
CA HIS A 85 2.88 10.30 -4.41
C HIS A 85 2.58 10.85 -5.80
N LYS A 86 1.44 10.47 -6.39
CA LYS A 86 1.01 11.01 -7.67
C LYS A 86 0.79 12.52 -7.62
N VAL A 87 0.06 13.02 -6.62
CA VAL A 87 -0.19 14.46 -6.44
C VAL A 87 1.12 15.23 -6.28
N VAL A 88 2.09 14.70 -5.52
CA VAL A 88 3.41 15.31 -5.36
C VAL A 88 4.17 15.34 -6.70
N LEU A 89 4.18 14.24 -7.45
CA LEU A 89 4.84 14.19 -8.76
C LEU A 89 4.19 15.11 -9.79
N ASP A 90 2.86 15.19 -9.80
CA ASP A 90 2.11 16.09 -10.68
C ASP A 90 2.47 17.55 -10.37
N ALA A 91 2.48 17.95 -9.09
CA ALA A 91 2.88 19.30 -8.67
C ALA A 91 4.34 19.65 -9.03
N LEU A 92 5.27 18.69 -8.93
CA LEU A 92 6.66 18.89 -9.35
C LEU A 92 6.81 18.92 -10.89
N GLY A 93 5.99 18.15 -11.61
CA GLY A 93 6.02 18.04 -13.08
C GLY A 93 5.35 19.20 -13.81
N GLU A 94 4.37 19.85 -13.19
CA GLU A 94 3.63 20.99 -13.76
C GLU A 94 4.50 22.24 -14.00
N GLY A 95 5.71 22.31 -13.41
CA GLY A 95 6.71 23.34 -13.70
C GLY A 95 7.31 23.29 -15.12
N LYS A 96 7.02 22.26 -15.93
CA LYS A 96 7.57 22.10 -17.29
C LYS A 96 6.75 22.71 -18.43
N LYS A 97 5.65 23.43 -18.16
CA LYS A 97 4.95 24.21 -19.20
C LYS A 97 5.60 25.59 -19.36
N THR A 98 6.84 25.61 -19.83
CA THR A 98 7.50 26.82 -20.35
C THR A 98 6.88 27.22 -21.69
N GLY A 99 5.70 27.86 -21.63
CA GLY A 99 5.13 28.63 -22.72
C GLY A 99 5.84 29.97 -22.85
N LYS A 100 6.91 30.02 -23.65
CA LYS A 100 7.49 31.19 -24.33
C LYS A 100 7.38 32.55 -23.61
N THR A 101 8.26 32.84 -22.65
CA THR A 101 8.52 34.24 -22.23
C THR A 101 9.68 34.84 -23.01
N TYR A 102 9.49 35.07 -24.31
CA TYR A 102 10.15 36.13 -25.09
C TYR A 102 9.34 36.36 -26.40
N SER A 103 8.57 37.44 -26.47
CA SER A 103 8.14 38.06 -27.73
C SER A 103 8.75 39.45 -27.79
N LYS A 104 9.61 39.66 -28.79
CA LYS A 104 10.21 40.85 -29.45
C LYS A 104 10.20 42.28 -28.82
N GLN A 105 9.59 42.55 -27.67
CA GLN A 105 9.59 43.86 -27.01
C GLN A 105 10.25 43.71 -25.64
N GLY A 106 11.52 44.09 -25.56
CA GLY A 106 12.44 43.79 -24.46
C GLY A 106 12.24 44.61 -23.19
N THR A 107 11.36 44.17 -22.30
CA THR A 107 11.44 44.50 -20.87
C THR A 107 11.26 43.23 -20.03
N PRO A 108 12.29 42.79 -19.28
CA PRO A 108 12.17 41.62 -18.42
C PRO A 108 11.53 42.02 -17.08
N THR A 109 10.29 41.59 -16.85
CA THR A 109 9.67 41.71 -15.52
C THR A 109 10.15 40.57 -14.64
N SER A 110 11.18 40.82 -13.84
CA SER A 110 11.63 39.92 -12.80
C SER A 110 10.72 40.05 -11.57
N SER A 111 9.83 39.09 -11.36
CA SER A 111 9.25 38.85 -10.04
C SER A 111 9.23 37.35 -9.73
N ASN A 112 10.41 36.88 -9.34
CA ASN A 112 10.66 36.12 -8.13
C ASN A 112 9.49 35.23 -7.65
N GLN A 113 9.48 33.96 -8.07
CA GLN A 113 8.84 32.90 -7.31
C GLN A 113 9.85 31.78 -7.10
N ALA A 114 10.19 31.63 -5.82
CA ALA A 114 11.21 30.74 -5.31
C ALA A 114 10.95 29.31 -5.79
N ASN A 115 11.91 28.79 -6.55
CA ASN A 115 12.00 27.39 -6.88
C ASN A 115 12.33 26.66 -5.56
N LEU A 116 11.40 25.84 -5.04
CA LEU A 116 11.58 25.09 -3.77
C LEU A 116 12.77 24.09 -3.83
N LEU A 117 13.34 23.87 -5.01
CA LEU A 117 14.52 23.04 -5.23
C LEU A 117 15.82 23.84 -5.41
N ASN A 118 15.79 25.16 -5.21
CA ASN A 118 16.98 26.02 -5.23
C ASN A 118 17.18 26.77 -3.90
N GLN A 119 16.80 26.14 -2.79
CA GLN A 119 17.10 26.61 -1.43
C GLN A 119 17.70 25.47 -0.60
N SER A 120 18.79 24.91 -1.09
CA SER A 120 19.68 24.07 -0.28
C SER A 120 21.11 24.50 -0.60
N PHE A 121 21.81 24.84 0.49
CA PHE A 121 23.11 25.49 0.61
C PHE A 121 24.26 24.81 -0.14
#